data_AF-A0A431HLR7-F1
#
_entry.id   AF-A0A431HLR7-F1
#
_cell.length_a   1.000
_cell.length_b   1.000
_cell.length_c   1.000
_cell.angle_alpha   90.00
_cell.angle_beta   90.00
_cell.angle_gamma   90.00
#
_symmetry.space_group_name_H-M   'P 1'
#
loop_
_entity.id
_entity.type
_entity.pdbx_description
1 polymer ?
#
loop_
_entity_poly.entity_id
_entity_poly.type
_entity_poly.pdbx_seq_one_letter_code
_entity_poly.pdbx_strand_id
1 'polypeptide(L)'
;MKYTISVDGLIKFKLNNKLHCNTGPAIETLAGDKEWQINGKRHRTDGPAVEWKDGTKEWWIDGKLHRTDGPAIESKKIQSYYLNGIPLTQEKWEKLKEKF
;
A
#
# COMPACT_ATOMS: atom_id res chain seq x y z
N MET A 1 17.88 -4.31 12.25
CA MET A 1 16.48 -4.67 11.93
C MET A 1 16.13 -5.90 12.77
N LYS A 2 14.97 -5.94 13.45
CA LYS A 2 14.52 -7.15 14.17
C LYS A 2 13.25 -7.66 13.51
N TYR A 3 13.21 -8.95 13.16
CA TYR A 3 11.98 -9.62 12.74
C TYR A 3 11.32 -10.28 13.96
N THR A 4 10.00 -10.37 13.96
CA THR A 4 9.24 -11.11 14.96
C THR A 4 8.19 -11.93 14.24
N ILE A 5 8.17 -13.23 14.54
CA ILE A 5 7.11 -14.14 14.10
C ILE A 5 6.08 -14.16 15.23
N SER A 6 4.86 -13.68 14.99
CA SER A 6 3.78 -13.83 15.96
C SER A 6 3.09 -15.20 15.83
N VAL A 7 2.38 -15.60 16.89
CA VAL A 7 1.74 -16.92 17.04
C VAL A 7 0.69 -17.24 15.96
N ASP A 8 0.23 -16.23 15.23
CA ASP A 8 -0.67 -16.30 14.08
C ASP A 8 0.07 -16.50 12.73
N GLY A 9 1.39 -16.71 12.76
CA GLY A 9 2.21 -16.92 11.56
C GLY A 9 2.58 -15.65 10.82
N LEU A 10 2.34 -14.47 11.42
CA LEU A 10 2.61 -13.18 10.81
C LEU A 10 4.08 -12.78 11.00
N ILE A 11 4.78 -12.52 9.90
CA ILE A 11 6.15 -12.00 9.94
C ILE A 11 6.08 -10.47 9.99
N LYS A 12 6.68 -9.87 11.03
CA LYS A 12 6.75 -8.40 11.20
C LYS A 12 8.19 -7.91 11.24
N PHE A 13 8.52 -6.94 10.38
CA PHE A 13 9.81 -6.26 10.40
C PHE A 13 9.71 -4.93 11.16
N LYS A 14 10.43 -4.83 12.27
CA LYS A 14 10.41 -3.63 13.12
C LYS A 14 11.78 -2.97 13.23
N LEU A 15 11.76 -1.64 13.23
CA LEU A 15 12.86 -0.76 13.62
C LEU A 15 12.33 0.21 14.69
N ASN A 16 12.98 0.27 15.86
CA ASN A 16 12.55 1.12 16.99
C ASN A 16 11.06 0.94 17.36
N ASN A 17 10.60 -0.32 17.42
CA ASN A 17 9.20 -0.70 17.65
C ASN A 17 8.18 -0.26 16.58
N LYS A 18 8.61 0.40 15.49
CA LYS A 18 7.78 0.77 14.34
C LYS A 18 7.99 -0.20 13.18
N LEU A 19 6.92 -0.50 12.44
CA LEU A 19 7.04 -1.26 11.21
C LEU A 19 7.82 -0.43 10.18
N HIS A 20 8.87 -1.04 9.65
CA HIS A 20 9.79 -0.37 8.74
C HIS A 20 10.50 -1.42 7.89
N CYS A 21 10.23 -1.45 6.59
CA CYS A 21 10.99 -2.25 5.63
C CYS A 21 11.02 -1.52 4.27
N ASN A 22 12.21 -1.17 3.82
CA ASN A 22 12.47 -0.45 2.56
C ASN A 22 12.76 -1.40 1.38
N THR A 23 12.99 -2.68 1.64
CA THR A 23 13.37 -3.67 0.62
C THR A 23 12.35 -4.81 0.45
N GLY A 24 11.27 -4.82 1.25
CA GLY A 24 10.26 -5.87 1.26
C GLY A 24 9.05 -5.50 2.11
N PRO A 25 8.02 -6.36 2.21
CA PRO A 25 6.85 -6.08 3.04
C PRO A 25 7.27 -5.97 4.51
N ALA A 26 6.67 -5.04 5.23
CA ALA A 26 6.81 -4.94 6.68
C ALA A 26 5.95 -5.99 7.40
N ILE A 27 4.88 -6.45 6.75
CA ILE A 27 3.96 -7.49 7.21
C ILE A 27 3.69 -8.45 6.06
N GLU A 28 3.80 -9.75 6.32
CA GLU A 28 3.37 -10.81 5.40
C GLU A 28 2.62 -11.91 6.16
N THR A 29 1.39 -12.19 5.75
CA THR A 29 0.54 -13.24 6.35
C THR A 29 0.76 -14.58 5.65
N LEU A 30 0.51 -15.69 6.34
CA LEU A 30 0.49 -17.03 5.72
C LEU A 30 -0.58 -17.16 4.62
N ALA A 31 -1.59 -16.29 4.63
CA ALA A 31 -2.64 -16.25 3.62
C ALA A 31 -2.20 -15.51 2.34
N GLY A 32 -1.02 -14.88 2.33
CA GLY A 32 -0.46 -14.17 1.18
C GLY A 32 -0.73 -12.67 1.16
N ASP A 33 -1.32 -12.10 2.21
CA ASP A 33 -1.50 -10.65 2.32
C ASP A 33 -0.17 -9.99 2.67
N LYS A 34 0.15 -8.88 2.00
CA LYS A 34 1.41 -8.14 2.17
C LYS A 34 1.15 -6.67 2.41
N GLU A 35 1.89 -6.08 3.35
CA GLU A 35 1.81 -4.65 3.64
C GLU A 35 3.21 -4.05 3.77
N TRP A 36 3.45 -2.96 3.06
CA TRP A 36 4.67 -2.17 3.11
C TRP A 36 4.44 -0.94 3.97
N GLN A 37 5.29 -0.77 4.99
CA GLN A 37 5.22 0.36 5.89
C GLN A 37 6.59 1.00 6.09
N ILE A 38 6.57 2.34 6.17
CA ILE A 38 7.70 3.15 6.60
C ILE A 38 7.24 3.94 7.83
N ASN A 39 7.98 3.82 8.93
CA ASN A 39 7.71 4.50 10.20
C ASN A 39 6.29 4.26 10.75
N GLY A 40 5.74 3.06 10.52
CA GLY A 40 4.39 2.69 10.96
C GLY A 40 3.25 3.26 10.11
N LYS A 41 3.55 3.81 8.93
CA LYS A 41 2.55 4.23 7.93
C LYS A 41 2.70 3.41 6.66
N ARG A 42 1.58 3.05 6.02
CA ARG A 42 1.59 2.45 4.69
C ARG A 42 2.31 3.36 3.70
N HIS A 43 3.34 2.82 3.04
CA HIS A 43 4.15 3.58 2.12
C HIS A 43 4.88 2.63 1.17
N ARG A 44 4.73 2.85 -0.14
CA ARG A 44 5.55 2.23 -1.19
C ARG A 44 5.47 3.07 -2.47
N THR A 45 6.62 3.38 -3.09
CA THR A 45 6.68 4.17 -4.34
C THR A 45 6.63 3.32 -5.59
N ASP A 46 7.16 2.10 -5.54
CA ASP A 46 7.40 1.27 -6.73
C ASP A 46 6.30 0.21 -6.95
N GLY A 47 5.18 0.32 -6.23
CA GLY A 47 4.10 -0.64 -6.26
C GLY A 47 3.06 -0.41 -5.18
N PRO A 48 2.09 -1.32 -5.04
CA PRO A 48 1.06 -1.22 -4.01
C PRO A 48 1.67 -1.36 -2.60
N ALA A 49 1.26 -0.50 -1.69
CA ALA A 49 1.64 -0.61 -0.28
C ALA A 49 0.82 -1.67 0.45
N VAL A 50 -0.29 -2.14 -0.13
CA VAL A 50 -1.06 -3.29 0.36
C VAL A 50 -1.42 -4.19 -0.82
N GLU A 51 -1.14 -5.48 -0.68
CA GLU A 51 -1.57 -6.53 -1.62
C GLU A 51 -2.37 -7.56 -0.83
N TRP A 52 -3.65 -7.70 -1.16
CA TRP A 52 -4.56 -8.67 -0.54
C TRP A 52 -4.57 -9.97 -1.35
N LYS A 53 -4.79 -11.10 -0.66
CA LYS A 53 -4.87 -12.43 -1.30
C LYS A 53 -5.97 -12.56 -2.36
N ASP A 54 -7.02 -11.73 -2.28
CA ASP A 54 -8.12 -11.72 -3.24
C ASP A 54 -7.76 -10.99 -4.56
N GLY A 55 -6.55 -10.42 -4.62
CA GLY A 55 -6.01 -9.67 -5.76
C GLY A 55 -6.21 -8.16 -5.65
N THR A 56 -6.87 -7.67 -4.60
CA THR A 56 -7.03 -6.25 -4.34
C THR A 56 -5.68 -5.61 -4.01
N LYS A 57 -5.41 -4.47 -4.62
CA LYS A 57 -4.18 -3.70 -4.43
C LYS A 57 -4.51 -2.28 -3.99
N GLU A 58 -3.72 -1.75 -3.06
CA GLU A 58 -3.83 -0.37 -2.60
C GLU A 58 -2.48 0.34 -2.64
N TRP A 59 -2.45 1.55 -3.20
CA TRP A 59 -1.26 2.39 -3.31
C TRP A 59 -1.32 3.50 -2.26
N TRP A 60 -0.31 3.52 -1.41
CA TRP A 60 -0.22 4.48 -0.30
C TRP A 60 1.15 5.15 -0.30
N ILE A 61 1.16 6.47 -0.09
CA ILE A 61 2.36 7.29 0.14
C ILE A 61 2.15 8.07 1.43
N ASP A 62 3.06 7.87 2.39
CA ASP A 62 3.05 8.51 3.72
C ASP A 62 1.70 8.35 4.45
N GLY A 63 1.10 7.17 4.36
CA GLY A 63 -0.18 6.87 4.99
C GLY A 63 -1.39 7.49 4.31
N LYS A 64 -1.26 7.99 3.07
CA LYS A 64 -2.36 8.50 2.26
C LYS A 64 -2.50 7.69 0.97
N LEU A 65 -3.74 7.37 0.57
CA LEU A 65 -4.00 6.78 -0.75
C LEU A 65 -3.51 7.73 -1.84
N HIS A 66 -2.68 7.22 -2.74
CA HIS A 66 -2.06 8.03 -3.78
C HIS A 66 -1.62 7.16 -4.94
N ARG A 67 -2.01 7.55 -6.17
CA ARG A 67 -1.47 6.97 -7.40
C ARG A 67 -1.67 7.93 -8.59
N THR A 68 -0.62 8.15 -9.38
CA THR A 68 -0.65 9.03 -10.57
C THR A 68 -0.86 8.28 -11.88
N ASP A 69 -0.48 7.00 -11.94
CA ASP A 69 -0.51 6.13 -13.12
C ASP A 69 -1.76 5.23 -13.19
N GLY A 70 -2.65 5.31 -12.20
CA GLY A 70 -3.89 4.53 -12.19
C GLY A 70 -4.73 4.75 -10.93
N PRO A 71 -5.68 3.84 -10.64
CA PRO A 71 -6.46 3.89 -9.41
C PRO A 71 -5.62 3.53 -8.18
N ALA A 72 -5.79 4.28 -7.10
CA ALA A 72 -5.10 4.02 -5.84
C ALA A 72 -5.68 2.83 -5.06
N ILE A 73 -6.89 2.39 -5.42
CA ILE A 73 -7.45 1.10 -4.99
C ILE A 73 -7.91 0.37 -6.26
N GLU A 74 -7.39 -0.84 -6.47
CA GLU A 74 -7.73 -1.67 -7.61
C GLU A 74 -8.15 -3.06 -7.14
N SER A 75 -9.38 -3.44 -7.48
CA SER A 75 -9.89 -4.80 -7.36
C SER A 75 -10.54 -5.21 -8.68
N LYS A 76 -10.98 -6.47 -8.77
CA LYS A 76 -11.73 -6.95 -9.95
C LYS A 76 -13.04 -6.18 -10.21
N LYS A 77 -13.61 -5.55 -9.18
CA LYS A 77 -14.94 -4.92 -9.24
C LYS A 77 -14.91 -3.40 -9.15
N ILE A 78 -13.93 -2.85 -8.44
CA ILE A 78 -13.88 -1.46 -8.04
C ILE A 78 -12.50 -0.90 -8.34
N GLN A 79 -12.50 0.28 -8.95
CA GLN A 79 -11.34 1.15 -9.06
C GLN A 79 -11.68 2.48 -8.40
N SER A 80 -10.83 2.94 -7.49
CA SER A 80 -10.99 4.23 -6.82
C SER A 80 -9.72 5.05 -6.95
N TYR A 81 -9.87 6.31 -7.35
CA TYR A 81 -8.77 7.21 -7.65
C TYR A 81 -8.51 8.16 -6.49
N TYR A 82 -7.25 8.30 -6.09
CA TYR A 82 -6.84 9.21 -5.04
C TYR A 82 -5.49 9.85 -5.37
N LEU A 83 -5.36 11.15 -5.08
CA LEU A 83 -4.08 11.85 -5.09
C LEU A 83 -3.87 12.50 -3.73
N ASN A 84 -2.81 12.08 -3.03
CA ASN A 84 -2.44 12.62 -1.71
C ASN A 84 -3.58 12.55 -0.69
N GLY A 85 -4.36 11.47 -0.73
CA GLY A 85 -5.52 11.25 0.12
C GLY A 85 -6.80 11.96 -0.34
N ILE A 86 -6.77 12.72 -1.44
CA ILE A 86 -7.95 13.39 -1.99
C ILE A 86 -8.64 12.43 -2.97
N PRO A 87 -9.91 12.02 -2.73
CA PRO A 87 -10.65 11.21 -3.68
C PRO A 87 -10.92 11.99 -4.97
N LEU A 88 -10.81 11.30 -6.09
CA LEU A 88 -11.10 11.81 -7.42
C LEU A 88 -12.18 10.97 -8.08
N THR A 89 -13.08 11.63 -8.82
CA THR A 89 -13.89 10.93 -9.81
C THR A 89 -13.00 10.48 -10.96
N GLN A 90 -13.43 9.46 -11.69
CA GLN A 90 -12.71 8.99 -12.88
C GLN A 90 -12.51 10.14 -13.88
N GLU A 91 -13.54 10.93 -14.18
CA GLU A 91 -13.43 12.09 -15.08
C GLU A 91 -12.35 13.10 -14.63
N LYS A 92 -12.30 13.40 -13.32
CA LYS A 92 -11.31 14.33 -12.79
C LYS A 92 -9.89 13.75 -12.90
N TRP A 93 -9.74 12.44 -12.67
CA TRP A 93 -8.46 11.76 -12.81
C TRP A 93 -7.96 11.74 -14.26
N GLU A 94 -8.84 11.42 -15.23
CA GLU A 94 -8.53 11.43 -16.66
C GLU A 94 -8.00 12.78 -17.16
N LYS A 95 -8.49 13.90 -16.60
CA LYS A 95 -8.00 15.25 -16.93
C LYS A 95 -6.67 15.61 -16.25
N LEU A 96 -6.33 14.92 -15.16
CA LEU A 96 -5.15 15.20 -14.36
C LEU A 96 -3.96 14.33 -14.73
N LYS A 97 -4.19 13.10 -15.22
CA LYS A 97 -3.13 12.14 -15.52
C LYS A 97 -2.13 12.64 -16.57
N GLU A 98 -2.58 13.46 -17.53
CA GLU A 98 -1.74 14.06 -18.58
C GLU A 98 -0.81 15.18 -18.05
N LYS A 99 -0.92 15.55 -16.77
CA LYS A 99 -0.14 16.64 -16.15
C LYS A 99 1.04 16.14 -15.30
N PHE A 100 1.25 14.82 -15.24
CA PHE A 100 2.31 14.16 -14.48
C PHE A 100 3.19 13.36 -15.43
#